data_AF-A0AAV5LBV6-F1
#
_entry.id   AF-A0AAV5LBV6-F1
#
_cell.length_a   1.000
_cell.length_b   1.000
_cell.length_c   1.000
_cell.angle_alpha   90.00
_cell.angle_beta   90.00
_cell.angle_gamma   90.00
#
_symmetry.space_group_name_H-M   'P 1'
#
loop_
_entity.id
_entity.type
_entity.pdbx_description
1 polymer ?
#
loop_
_entity_poly.entity_id
_entity_poly.type
_entity_poly.pdbx_seq_one_letter_code
_entity_poly.pdbx_strand_id
1 'polypeptide(L)'
;MYVFPRIHLPEKAIKAAEAVKTVPDAFYCRRLLNATGIVVVPGSGFGQVPGTWHFRCTILPQEDKIPAVINRLTDFHKSFMDEYRD
;
A
#
# COMPACT_ATOMS: atom_id res chain seq x y z
N MET A 1 0.83 -11.98 14.30
CA MET A 1 1.86 -10.89 14.24
C MET A 1 1.74 -10.04 12.97
N TYR A 2 0.55 -9.92 12.38
CA TYR A 2 0.35 -9.19 11.12
C TYR A 2 -0.89 -8.32 11.24
N VAL A 3 -0.85 -7.20 10.54
CA VAL A 3 -2.04 -6.41 10.22
C VAL A 3 -2.30 -6.51 8.71
N PHE A 4 -3.58 -6.45 8.33
CA PHE A 4 -4.02 -6.59 6.93
C PHE A 4 -4.99 -5.45 6.53
N PRO A 5 -4.53 -4.20 6.55
CA PRO A 5 -5.35 -3.05 6.19
C PRO A 5 -5.89 -3.14 4.75
N ARG A 6 -7.16 -2.74 4.60
CA ARG A 6 -7.76 -2.46 3.30
C ARG A 6 -7.36 -1.06 2.84
N ILE A 7 -7.05 -0.93 1.55
CA ILE A 7 -6.80 0.35 0.89
C ILE A 7 -7.95 0.63 -0.09
N HIS A 8 -8.55 1.79 0.02
CA HIS A 8 -9.56 2.27 -0.94
C HIS A 8 -8.84 3.03 -2.04
N LEU A 9 -8.45 2.33 -3.10
CA LEU A 9 -7.73 2.92 -4.22
C LEU A 9 -8.71 3.65 -5.16
N PRO A 10 -8.44 4.92 -5.53
CA PRO A 10 -9.19 5.63 -6.55
C PRO A 10 -9.16 4.94 -7.91
N GLU A 11 -10.16 5.18 -8.77
CA GLU A 11 -10.20 4.60 -10.11
C GLU A 11 -8.97 4.97 -10.94
N LYS A 12 -8.50 6.22 -10.81
CA LYS A 12 -7.29 6.68 -11.50
C LYS A 12 -6.05 5.87 -11.13
N ALA A 13 -5.92 5.47 -9.85
CA ALA A 13 -4.83 4.61 -9.39
C ALA A 13 -4.96 3.18 -9.95
N ILE A 14 -6.18 2.65 -10.02
CA ILE A 14 -6.47 1.32 -10.59
C ILE A 14 -6.11 1.30 -12.07
N LYS A 15 -6.55 2.30 -12.85
CA LYS A 15 -6.20 2.46 -14.27
C LYS A 15 -4.69 2.61 -14.48
N ALA A 16 -4.00 3.35 -13.61
CA ALA A 16 -2.54 3.48 -13.69
C ALA A 16 -1.83 2.15 -13.43
N ALA A 17 -2.32 1.33 -12.50
CA ALA A 17 -1.80 -0.01 -12.24
C ALA A 17 -2.00 -0.94 -13.46
N GLU A 18 -3.19 -0.90 -14.08
CA GLU A 18 -3.51 -1.66 -15.28
C GLU A 18 -2.61 -1.27 -16.47
N ALA A 19 -2.36 0.04 -16.65
CA ALA A 19 -1.49 0.55 -17.72
C ALA A 19 -0.06 0.01 -17.62
N VAL A 20 0.43 -0.26 -16.40
CA VAL A 20 1.73 -0.89 -16.15
C VAL A 20 1.64 -2.41 -15.95
N LYS A 21 0.52 -3.02 -16.33
CA LYS A 21 0.25 -4.47 -16.26
C LYS A 21 0.48 -5.07 -14.88
N THR A 22 0.06 -4.37 -13.83
CA THR A 22 0.24 -4.80 -12.44
C THR A 22 -1.08 -4.71 -11.67
N VAL A 23 -1.24 -5.57 -10.66
CA VAL A 23 -2.43 -5.53 -9.78
C VAL A 23 -2.42 -4.26 -8.91
N PRO A 24 -3.55 -3.58 -8.66
CA PRO A 24 -3.59 -2.28 -7.95
C PRO A 24 -2.92 -2.25 -6.57
N ASP A 25 -3.06 -3.29 -5.76
CA ASP A 25 -2.36 -3.37 -4.47
C ASP A 25 -0.84 -3.55 -4.64
N ALA A 26 -0.39 -4.38 -5.59
CA ALA A 26 1.02 -4.52 -5.94
C ALA A 26 1.61 -3.21 -6.48
N PHE A 27 0.84 -2.44 -7.24
CA PHE A 27 1.21 -1.10 -7.68
C PHE A 27 1.47 -0.18 -6.48
N TYR A 28 0.51 -0.12 -5.55
CA TYR A 28 0.63 0.68 -4.32
C TYR A 28 1.84 0.24 -3.48
N CYS A 29 2.01 -1.07 -3.24
CA CYS A 29 3.11 -1.61 -2.45
C CYS A 29 4.48 -1.30 -3.07
N ARG A 30 4.60 -1.39 -4.39
CA ARG A 30 5.84 -1.04 -5.10
C ARG A 30 6.14 0.46 -5.02
N ARG A 31 5.12 1.32 -5.14
CA ARG A 31 5.27 2.77 -4.97
C ARG A 31 5.67 3.12 -3.54
N LEU A 32 5.08 2.46 -2.53
CA LEU A 32 5.45 2.63 -1.12
C LEU A 32 6.92 2.28 -0.88
N LEU A 33 7.35 1.12 -1.39
CA LEU A 33 8.74 0.69 -1.30
C LEU A 33 9.70 1.71 -1.91
N ASN A 34 9.44 2.15 -3.14
CA ASN A 34 10.32 3.09 -3.83
C ASN A 34 10.41 4.45 -3.13
N ALA A 35 9.33 4.92 -2.50
CA ALA A 35 9.28 6.22 -1.84
C ALA A 35 9.86 6.20 -0.41
N THR A 36 9.71 5.09 0.31
CA THR A 36 9.95 5.07 1.78
C THR A 36 10.97 4.02 2.24
N GLY A 37 11.29 3.05 1.38
CA GLY A 37 12.05 1.86 1.74
C GLY A 37 11.25 0.82 2.54
N ILE A 38 9.95 1.04 2.80
CA ILE A 38 9.12 0.11 3.57
C ILE A 38 8.66 -1.03 2.67
N VAL A 39 8.99 -2.26 3.05
CA VAL A 39 8.53 -3.49 2.36
C VAL A 39 7.26 -4.00 3.01
N VAL A 40 6.21 -4.15 2.22
CA VAL A 40 4.94 -4.80 2.58
C VAL A 40 4.58 -5.85 1.52
N VAL A 41 3.68 -6.77 1.85
CA VAL A 41 3.25 -7.81 0.89
C VAL A 41 1.85 -7.44 0.34
N PRO A 42 1.64 -7.39 -0.98
CA PRO A 42 0.34 -7.07 -1.56
C PRO A 42 -0.70 -8.15 -1.25
N GLY A 43 -1.96 -7.72 -1.08
CA GLY A 43 -3.09 -8.60 -0.76
C GLY A 43 -3.38 -9.65 -1.83
N SER A 44 -3.09 -9.33 -3.09
CA SER A 44 -3.29 -10.19 -4.26
C SER A 44 -2.56 -11.53 -4.15
N GLY A 45 -1.45 -11.59 -3.40
CA GLY A 45 -0.71 -12.83 -3.15
C GLY A 45 -1.39 -13.79 -2.15
N PHE A 46 -2.42 -13.33 -1.43
CA PHE A 46 -3.12 -14.11 -0.39
C PHE A 46 -4.53 -14.54 -0.81
N GLY A 47 -5.02 -14.02 -1.94
CA GLY A 47 -6.44 -14.03 -2.25
C GLY A 47 -7.20 -12.96 -1.45
N GLN A 48 -8.10 -12.26 -2.12
CA GLN A 48 -8.94 -11.22 -1.53
C GLN A 48 -10.26 -11.12 -2.28
N VAL A 49 -11.28 -10.55 -1.65
CA VAL A 49 -12.59 -10.35 -2.28
C VAL A 49 -12.42 -9.49 -3.54
N PRO A 50 -13.01 -9.86 -4.70
CA PRO A 50 -12.91 -9.05 -5.91
C PRO A 50 -13.32 -7.59 -5.67
N GLY A 51 -12.56 -6.65 -6.24
CA GLY A 51 -12.78 -5.21 -6.06
C GLY A 51 -12.27 -4.66 -4.71
N THR A 52 -11.61 -5.47 -3.88
CA THR A 52 -10.94 -5.01 -2.66
C THR A 52 -9.44 -5.16 -2.78
N TRP A 53 -8.70 -4.27 -2.11
CA TRP A 53 -7.25 -4.18 -2.18
C TRP A 53 -6.69 -4.07 -0.77
N HIS A 54 -5.63 -4.83 -0.48
CA HIS A 54 -5.03 -4.90 0.84
C HIS A 54 -3.51 -4.96 0.76
N PHE A 55 -2.86 -4.78 1.90
CA PHE A 55 -1.47 -5.18 2.08
C PHE A 55 -1.27 -5.78 3.46
N ARG A 56 -0.27 -6.65 3.61
CA ARG A 56 0.16 -7.19 4.89
C ARG A 56 1.37 -6.43 5.40
N CYS A 57 1.30 -5.97 6.65
CA CYS A 57 2.42 -5.38 7.38
C CYS A 57 2.71 -6.17 8.66
N THR A 58 3.97 -6.18 9.08
CA THR A 58 4.41 -6.77 10.34
C THR A 58 4.39 -5.73 11.46
N ILE A 59 4.08 -6.19 12.67
CA ILE A 59 4.19 -5.39 13.91
C ILE A 59 5.45 -5.76 14.71
N LEU A 60 6.47 -6.26 13.99
CA LEU A 60 7.75 -6.71 14.55
C LEU A 60 8.84 -5.64 14.72
N PRO A 61 8.78 -4.45 14.08
CA PRO A 61 9.72 -3.39 14.42
C PRO A 61 9.73 -3.10 15.92
N GLN A 62 10.87 -2.63 16.45
CA GLN A 62 10.93 -2.16 17.83
C GLN A 62 9.88 -1.04 18.04
N GLU A 63 9.24 -1.04 19.21
CA GLU A 63 8.09 -0.17 19.49
C GLU A 63 8.41 1.33 19.32
N ASP A 64 9.64 1.74 19.68
CA ASP A 64 10.18 3.08 19.49
C ASP A 64 10.34 3.49 18.01
N LYS A 65 10.46 2.51 17.10
CA LYS A 65 10.56 2.74 15.65
C LYS A 65 9.21 2.73 14.94
N ILE A 66 8.17 2.20 15.55
CA ILE A 66 6.83 2.14 14.96
C ILE A 66 6.33 3.54 14.56
N PRO A 67 6.44 4.60 15.40
CA PRO A 67 6.00 5.94 15.00
C PRO A 67 6.68 6.45 13.72
N ALA A 68 7.97 6.21 13.55
CA ALA A 68 8.70 6.63 12.36
C ALA A 68 8.23 5.89 11.09
N VAL A 69 7.93 4.59 11.19
CA VAL A 69 7.38 3.80 10.08
C VAL A 69 5.98 4.29 9.72
N ILE A 70 5.13 4.54 10.72
CA ILE A 70 3.76 5.03 10.51
C ILE A 70 3.76 6.42 9.87
N ASN A 71 4.64 7.33 10.28
CA ASN A 71 4.76 8.66 9.67
C ASN A 71 5.13 8.57 8.19
N ARG A 72 6.17 7.80 7.84
CA ARG A 72 6.58 7.60 6.44
C ARG A 72 5.46 6.98 5.60
N LEU A 73 4.76 5.99 6.13
CA LEU A 73 3.62 5.36 5.46
C LEU A 73 2.48 6.37 5.25
N THR A 74 2.20 7.19 6.26
CA THR A 74 1.14 8.21 6.23
C THR A 74 1.44 9.28 5.18
N ASP A 75 2.67 9.80 5.15
CA ASP A 75 3.08 10.84 4.20
C ASP A 75 3.06 10.31 2.76
N PHE A 76 3.54 9.07 2.55
CA PHE A 76 3.40 8.38 1.27
C PHE A 76 1.93 8.22 0.89
N HIS A 77 1.09 7.74 1.79
CA HIS A 77 -0.32 7.48 1.50
C HIS A 77 -1.06 8.76 1.09
N LYS A 78 -0.84 9.86 1.81
CA LYS A 78 -1.41 11.17 1.48
C LYS A 78 -0.97 11.63 0.10
N SER A 79 0.33 11.60 -0.18
CA SER A 79 0.91 12.01 -1.46
C SER A 79 0.40 11.16 -2.62
N PHE A 80 0.32 9.84 -2.43
CA PHE A 80 -0.26 8.91 -3.40
C PHE A 80 -1.73 9.26 -3.66
N MET A 81 -2.51 9.49 -2.60
CA MET A 81 -3.90 9.88 -2.76
C MET A 81 -4.05 11.26 -3.40
N ASP A 82 -3.17 12.22 -3.16
CA ASP A 82 -3.20 13.53 -3.84
C ASP A 82 -2.95 13.38 -5.37
N GLU A 83 -2.08 12.45 -5.78
CA GLU A 83 -1.81 12.17 -7.20
C GLU A 83 -3.00 11.52 -7.92
N TYR A 84 -3.74 10.66 -7.21
CA TYR A 84 -4.76 9.78 -7.81
C TYR A 84 -6.20 10.06 -7.40
N ARG A 85 -6.48 10.90 -6.41
CA ARG A 85 -7.87 11.25 -6.07
C ARG A 85 -8.53 12.02 -7.21
N ASP A 86 -9.83 11.77 -7.35
CA ASP A 86 -10.74 12.52 -8.21
C ASP A 86 -11.33 13.72 -7.45
#